data_AF-A0A7V9F0V8-F1
#
_entry.id   AF-A0A7V9F0V8-F1
#
_cell.length_a   1.000
_cell.length_b   1.000
_cell.length_c   1.000
_cell.angle_alpha   90.00
_cell.angle_beta   90.00
_cell.angle_gamma   90.00
#
_symmetry.space_group_name_H-M   'P 1'
#
loop_
_entity.id
_entity.type
_entity.pdbx_description
1 polymer ?
#
loop_
_entity_poly.entity_id
_entity_poly.type
_entity_poly.pdbx_seq_one_letter_code
_entity_poly.pdbx_strand_id
1 'polypeptide(L)' 'MGAPTRRFHLPSAARRSPARIDAARALELTGAGAVVIDVRRHDDPSASPEGALRISPDGIPERAGTMRKEVPIVLACT' A
#
# COMPACT_ATOMS: atom_id res chain seq x y z
N MET A 1 25.33 -4.22 -9.23
CA MET A 1 24.20 -4.00 -10.14
C MET A 1 23.29 -5.22 -10.05
N GLY A 2 22.30 -5.20 -9.15
CA GLY A 2 21.43 -6.36 -8.91
C GLY A 2 20.29 -6.38 -9.91
N ALA A 3 20.36 -7.26 -10.91
CA ALA A 3 19.27 -7.42 -11.87
C ALA A 3 17.98 -7.84 -11.15
N PRO A 4 16.82 -7.24 -11.46
CA PRO A 4 15.56 -7.66 -10.88
C PRO A 4 15.29 -9.12 -11.27
N THR A 5 15.30 -10.01 -10.29
CA THR A 5 15.02 -11.43 -10.55
C THR A 5 13.53 -11.58 -10.87
N ARG A 6 13.21 -12.25 -11.98
CA ARG A 6 11.88 -12.63 -12.48
C ARG A 6 11.06 -13.53 -11.52
N ARG A 7 11.36 -13.51 -10.21
CA ARG A 7 10.75 -14.39 -9.19
C ARG A 7 9.39 -13.92 -8.70
N PHE A 8 8.93 -12.74 -9.11
CA PHE A 8 7.57 -12.24 -8.81
C PHE A 8 6.57 -12.41 -9.97
N HIS A 9 6.81 -13.34 -10.90
CA HIS A 9 5.77 -13.85 -11.81
C HIS A 9 4.82 -14.85 -11.11
N LEU A 10 4.31 -14.49 -9.94
CA LEU A 10 3.26 -15.27 -9.29
C LEU A 10 1.90 -14.72 -9.73
N PRO A 11 0.95 -15.58 -10.17
CA PRO A 11 -0.45 -15.17 -10.43
C PRO A 11 -1.15 -14.54 -9.22
N SER A 12 -0.51 -14.51 -8.05
CA SER A 12 -0.89 -13.74 -6.87
C SER A 12 -1.03 -12.23 -7.14
N ALA A 13 -0.24 -11.65 -8.05
CA ALA A 13 -0.39 -10.25 -8.47
C ALA A 13 -1.64 -10.02 -9.33
N ALA A 14 -2.18 -11.08 -9.95
CA ALA A 14 -3.42 -11.06 -10.73
C ALA A 14 -4.62 -11.65 -9.95
N ARG A 15 -4.39 -12.21 -8.76
CA ARG A 15 -5.47 -12.72 -7.91
C ARG A 15 -6.31 -11.52 -7.49
N ARG A 16 -7.60 -11.56 -7.82
CA ARG A 16 -8.59 -10.58 -7.38
C ARG A 16 -8.77 -10.75 -5.87
N SER A 17 -7.82 -10.24 -5.10
CA SER A 17 -7.90 -10.26 -3.65
C SER A 17 -9.16 -9.51 -3.26
N PRO A 18 -10.02 -10.04 -2.38
CA PRO A 18 -11.20 -9.31 -1.91
C PRO A 18 -10.83 -8.01 -1.20
N ALA A 19 -9.56 -7.85 -0.82
CA ALA A 19 -8.99 -6.63 -0.25
C ALA A 19 -8.63 -5.55 -1.29
N ARG A 20 -8.70 -5.82 -2.61
CA ARG A 20 -8.51 -4.79 -3.63
C ARG A 20 -9.78 -3.98 -3.78
N ILE A 21 -9.63 -2.67 -3.65
CA ILE A 21 -10.69 -1.68 -3.84
C ILE A 21 -10.33 -0.79 -5.03
N ASP A 22 -11.33 -0.19 -5.66
CA ASP A 22 -11.10 0.81 -6.69
C ASP A 22 -10.80 2.20 -6.07
N ALA A 23 -10.41 3.14 -6.93
CA ALA A 23 -10.03 4.49 -6.50
C ALA A 23 -11.17 5.26 -5.83
N ALA A 24 -12.42 5.12 -6.28
CA ALA A 24 -13.56 5.78 -5.66
C ALA A 24 -13.76 5.27 -4.23
N ARG A 25 -13.70 3.95 -4.03
CA ARG A 25 -13.81 3.37 -2.69
C ARG A 25 -12.65 3.76 -1.77
N ALA A 26 -11.44 3.90 -2.30
CA ALA A 26 -10.28 4.39 -1.56
C ALA A 26 -10.48 5.87 -1.12
N LEU A 27 -11.03 6.71 -2.00
CA LEU A 27 -11.36 8.10 -1.68
C LEU A 27 -12.43 8.20 -0.59
N GLU A 28 -13.48 7.38 -0.65
CA GLU A 28 -14.51 7.33 0.41
C GLU A 28 -13.92 6.98 1.77
N LEU A 29 -13.06 5.94 1.83
CA LEU A 29 -12.41 5.53 3.07
C LEU A 29 -11.49 6.63 3.60
N THR A 30 -10.72 7.28 2.72
CA THR A 30 -9.83 8.38 3.10
C THR A 30 -10.63 9.57 3.64
N GLY A 31 -11.76 9.92 2.98
CA GLY A 31 -12.68 10.95 3.46
C GLY A 31 -13.34 10.61 4.79
N ALA A 32 -13.50 9.33 5.11
CA ALA A 32 -13.99 8.83 6.39
C ALA A 32 -12.90 8.71 7.48
N GLY A 33 -11.65 9.11 7.19
CA GLY A 33 -10.54 9.10 8.14
C GLY A 33 -9.66 7.86 8.10
N ALA A 34 -9.71 7.06 7.03
CA ALA A 34 -8.78 5.95 6.84
C ALA A 34 -7.33 6.43 6.67
N VAL A 35 -6.38 5.63 7.15
CA VAL A 35 -4.95 5.87 6.95
C VAL A 35 -4.55 5.36 5.58
N VAL A 36 -3.98 6.23 4.76
CA VAL A 36 -3.37 5.84 3.47
C VAL A 36 -1.91 5.52 3.71
N ILE A 37 -1.49 4.31 3.35
CA ILE A 37 -0.09 3.88 3.41
C ILE A 37 0.39 3.63 1.99
N ASP A 38 1.38 4.41 1.60
CA ASP A 38 2.11 4.21 0.35
C ASP A 38 3.18 3.14 0.57
N VAL A 39 2.98 1.97 -0.03
CA VAL A 39 3.87 0.80 0.12
C VAL A 39 4.89 0.70 -1.02
N ARG A 40 5.16 1.80 -1.74
CA ARG A 40 6.16 1.79 -2.81
C ARG A 40 7.56 1.70 -2.22
N ARG A 41 8.42 0.92 -2.89
CA ARG A 41 9.85 0.86 -2.56
C ARG A 41 10.53 2.18 -2.94
N HIS A 42 11.73 2.38 -2.39
CA HIS A 42 12.48 3.65 -2.34
C HIS A 42 12.70 4.39 -3.68
N ASP A 43 12.47 3.74 -4.82
CA ASP A 43 12.88 4.22 -6.14
C ASP A 43 11.72 4.75 -7.01
N ASP A 44 10.47 4.71 -6.55
CA ASP A 44 9.34 5.23 -7.35
C ASP A 44 9.17 6.74 -7.11
N PRO A 45 9.37 7.60 -8.14
CA PRO A 45 9.31 9.05 -8.04
C PRO A 45 7.89 9.60 -8.16
N SER A 46 6.86 8.76 -8.32
CA SER A 46 5.49 9.25 -8.49
C SER A 46 5.02 9.97 -7.22
N ALA A 47 4.17 10.97 -7.36
CA ALA A 47 3.64 11.73 -6.23
C ALA A 47 2.98 10.78 -5.20
N SER A 48 3.35 10.91 -3.93
CA SER A 48 2.59 10.26 -2.85
C SER A 48 1.19 10.87 -2.79
N PRO A 49 0.15 10.07 -2.53
CA PRO A 49 -1.17 10.61 -2.23
C PRO A 49 -1.06 11.60 -1.06
N GLU A 50 -1.75 12.73 -1.11
CA GLU A 50 -1.72 13.72 -0.02
C GLU A 50 -2.17 13.08 1.29
N GLY A 51 -1.37 13.25 2.36
CA GLY A 51 -1.62 12.62 3.66
C GLY A 51 -1.21 11.15 3.77
N ALA A 52 -0.63 10.55 2.73
CA ALA A 52 -0.17 9.15 2.77
C ALA A 52 1.15 9.00 3.54
N LEU A 53 1.19 7.99 4.41
CA LEU A 53 2.42 7.57 5.09
C LEU A 53 3.22 6.64 4.17
N ARG A 54 4.44 7.05 3.81
CA ARG A 54 5.33 6.18 3.03
C ARG A 54 5.97 5.14 3.95
N ILE A 55 5.60 3.88 3.77
CA ILE A 55 6.13 2.74 4.53
C ILE A 55 6.43 1.64 3.53
N SER A 56 7.72 1.39 3.27
CA SER A 56 8.13 0.26 2.43
C SER A 56 7.56 -1.06 2.97
N PRO A 57 7.26 -2.04 2.10
CA PRO A 57 6.60 -3.27 2.50
C PRO A 57 7.37 -4.02 3.60
N ASP A 58 8.70 -3.93 3.57
CA ASP A 58 9.60 -4.54 4.54
C ASP A 58 9.51 -3.88 5.95
N GLY A 59 9.08 -2.62 6.03
CA GLY A 59 8.92 -1.87 7.29
C GLY A 59 7.49 -1.87 7.86
N ILE A 60 6.53 -2.48 7.17
CA ILE A 60 5.14 -2.61 7.66
C ILE A 60 5.08 -3.40 8.98
N PRO A 61 5.74 -4.57 9.15
CA PRO A 61 5.62 -5.37 10.37
C PRO A 61 6.02 -4.59 11.63
N GLU A 62 7.06 -3.77 11.55
CA GLU A 62 7.56 -2.95 12.67
C GLU A 62 6.56 -1.84 13.04
N ARG A 63 5.85 -1.29 12.05
CA ARG A 63 4.88 -0.21 12.27
C ARG A 63 3.46 -0.70 12.54
N ALA A 64 3.13 -1.92 12.16
CA ALA A 64 1.79 -2.49 12.31
C ALA A 64 1.30 -2.45 13.77
N GLY A 65 2.21 -2.66 14.74
CA GLY A 65 1.89 -2.58 16.17
C GLY A 65 1.49 -1.19 16.67
N THR A 66 1.81 -0.14 15.92
CA THR A 66 1.45 1.27 16.26
C THR A 66 0.16 1.74 15.60
N MET A 67 -0.40 0.94 14.69
CA MET A 67 -1.61 1.29 13.95
C MET A 67 -2.85 1.00 14.82
N ARG A 68 -3.81 1.93 14.80
CA ARG A 68 -5.09 1.75 15.50
C ARG A 68 -5.93 0.70 14.77
N LYS A 69 -6.34 -0.35 15.47
CA LYS A 69 -7.10 -1.47 14.89
C LYS A 69 -8.48 -1.06 14.36
N GLU A 70 -9.05 0.00 14.90
CA GLU A 70 -10.38 0.53 14.54
C GLU A 70 -10.36 1.44 13.31
N VAL A 71 -9.16 1.87 12.87
CA VAL A 71 -9.03 2.78 11.73
C VAL A 71 -8.75 1.96 10.47
N PRO A 72 -9.55 2.10 9.41
CA PRO A 72 -9.28 1.41 8.15
C PRO A 72 -7.93 1.84 7.58
N ILE A 73 -7.20 0.89 7.00
CA ILE A 73 -5.91 1.13 6.34
C ILE A 73 -6.08 0.86 4.85
N VAL A 74 -5.77 1.87 4.03
CA VAL A 74 -5.74 1.77 2.57
C VAL A 74 -4.29 1.67 2.13
N LEU A 75 -3.93 0.56 1.48
CA LEU A 75 -2.59 0.37 0.93
C LEU A 75 -2.57 0.83 -0.54
N ALA A 76 -1.73 1.82 -0.82
CA ALA A 76 -1.48 2.29 -2.17
C ALA A 76 -0.15 1.70 -2.69
N CYS A 77 -0.22 1.00 -3.82
CA CYS A 77 0.93 0.52 -4.58
C CYS A 77 0.74 0.84 -6.06
N THR A 78 1.83 1.09 -6.77
CA THR A 78 1.87 1.17 -8.24
C THR A 78 2.12 -0.19 -8.86
#